data_AF-A0A9N9EI83-F1
#
_entry.id   AF-A0A9N9EI83-F1
#
_cell.length_a   1.000
_cell.length_b   1.000
_cell.length_c   1.000
_cell.angle_alpha   90.00
_cell.angle_beta   90.00
_cell.angle_gamma   90.00
#
_symmetry.space_group_name_H-M   'P 1'
#
loop_
_entity.id
_entity.type
_entity.pdbx_description
1 polymer ?
#
loop_
_entity_poly.entity_id
_entity_poly.type
_entity_poly.pdbx_seq_one_letter_code
_entity_poly.pdbx_strand_id
1 'polypeptide(L)' 'MRPWSTTETVFFSRLYEKHGNNWKLISETLGRAPKECHDKHLELNPGFRRPRNFPPRP' A
#
# COMPACT_ATOMS: atom_id res chain seq x y z
N MET A 1 -1.42 -9.86 11.40
CA MET A 1 -1.37 -8.84 10.34
C MET A 1 -1.54 -7.47 11.00
N ARG A 2 -0.54 -6.58 10.88
CA ARG A 2 -0.62 -5.22 11.43
C ARG A 2 -1.36 -4.33 10.40
N PRO A 3 -2.43 -3.62 10.79
CA PRO A 3 -3.21 -2.82 9.85
C PRO A 3 -2.34 -1.77 9.15
N TRP A 4 -2.62 -1.52 7.87
CA TRP A 4 -1.95 -0.47 7.10
C TRP A 4 -2.48 0.88 7.53
N SER A 5 -1.57 1.76 7.93
CA SER A 5 -1.93 3.14 8.25
C SER A 5 -2.21 3.93 6.97
N THR A 6 -3.01 5.00 7.08
CA THR A 6 -3.26 5.92 5.95
C THR A 6 -1.94 6.46 5.39
N THR A 7 -1.00 6.82 6.26
CA THR A 7 0.33 7.30 5.87
C THR A 7 1.14 6.25 5.10
N GLU A 8 1.12 4.99 5.56
CA GLU A 8 1.81 3.88 4.89
C GLU A 8 1.20 3.59 3.52
N THR A 9 -0.12 3.69 3.39
CA THR A 9 -0.82 3.48 2.11
C THR A 9 -0.48 4.60 1.11
N VAL A 10 -0.43 5.85 1.56
CA VAL A 10 -0.03 7.00 0.71
C VAL A 10 1.43 6.88 0.29
N PHE A 11 2.32 6.50 1.22
CA PHE A 11 3.73 6.26 0.91
C PHE A 11 3.90 5.11 -0.09
N PHE A 12 3.16 4.01 0.12
CA PHE A 12 3.15 2.87 -0.77
C PHE A 12 2.73 3.25 -2.19
N SER A 13 1.63 4.00 -2.36
CA SER A 13 1.20 4.47 -3.68
C SER A 13 2.24 5.36 -4.35
N ARG A 14 2.85 6.31 -3.62
CA ARG A 14 3.91 7.17 -4.18
C ARG A 14 5.15 6.39 -4.59
N LEU A 15 5.56 5.42 -3.78
CA LEU A 15 6.71 4.56 -4.10
C LEU A 15 6.40 3.64 -5.29
N TYR A 16 5.16 3.14 -5.39
CA TYR A 16 4.69 2.35 -6.52
C TYR A 16 4.61 3.18 -7.81
N GLU A 17 4.14 4.43 -7.75
CA GLU A 17 4.17 5.34 -8.91
C GLU A 17 5.60 5.68 -9.35
N LYS A 18 6.52 5.83 -8.38
CA LYS A 18 7.92 6.20 -8.65
C LYS A 18 8.80 5.04 -9.10
N HIS A 19 8.60 3.86 -8.53
CA HIS A 19 9.47 2.69 -8.71
C HIS A 19 8.76 1.49 -9.36
N GLY A 20 7.45 1.55 -9.58
CA GLY A 20 6.65 0.47 -10.16
C GLY A 20 6.44 -0.71 -9.20
N ASN A 21 6.45 -1.92 -9.76
CA ASN A 21 6.30 -3.19 -9.05
C ASN A 21 7.55 -3.62 -8.25
N ASN A 22 8.39 -2.66 -7.84
CA ASN A 22 9.62 -2.91 -7.08
C ASN A 22 9.33 -3.16 -5.59
N TRP A 23 8.69 -4.29 -5.28
CA TRP A 23 8.26 -4.65 -3.93
C TRP A 23 9.40 -4.70 -2.91
N LYS A 24 10.59 -5.17 -3.29
CA LYS A 24 11.77 -5.17 -2.41
C LYS A 24 12.07 -3.77 -1.88
N LEU A 25 12.26 -2.82 -2.80
CA LEU A 25 12.58 -1.43 -2.46
C LEU A 25 11.46 -0.77 -1.66
N ILE A 26 10.21 -0.98 -2.08
CA ILE A 26 9.03 -0.44 -1.40
C ILE A 26 8.94 -0.99 0.03
N SER A 27 9.19 -2.28 0.21
CA SER A 27 9.13 -2.97 1.50
C SER A 27 10.26 -2.54 2.44
N GLU A 28 11.48 -2.35 1.93
CA GLU A 28 12.60 -1.80 2.68
C GLU A 28 12.30 -0.37 3.13
N THR A 29 11.69 0.44 2.26
CA THR A 29 11.34 1.83 2.56
C THR A 29 10.19 1.94 3.57
N LEU A 30 9.20 1.04 3.49
CA LEU A 30 8.07 0.99 4.44
C LEU A 30 8.40 0.23 5.73
N GLY A 31 9.54 -0.47 5.80
CA GLY A 31 9.85 -1.38 6.91
C GLY A 31 8.86 -2.54 7.01
N ARG A 32 8.26 -2.95 5.88
CA ARG A 32 7.28 -4.05 5.79
C ARG A 32 7.88 -5.22 5.05
N ALA A 33 7.24 -6.39 5.14
CA ALA A 33 7.66 -7.53 4.34
C ALA A 33 7.23 -7.33 2.86
N PRO A 34 8.06 -7.69 1.88
CA PRO A 34 7.69 -7.61 0.46
C PRO A 34 6.43 -8.40 0.15
N LYS A 35 6.22 -9.52 0.85
CA LYS A 35 5.00 -10.34 0.77
C LYS A 35 3.75 -9.57 1.22
N GLU A 36 3.84 -8.79 2.30
CA GLU A 36 2.72 -7.93 2.75
C GLU A 36 2.46 -6.78 1.77
N CYS A 37 3.51 -6.21 1.17
CA CYS A 37 3.37 -5.20 0.13
C CYS A 37 2.66 -5.74 -1.12
N HIS A 38 2.99 -6.96 -1.54
CA HIS A 38 2.36 -7.62 -2.67
C HIS A 38 0.90 -7.99 -2.36
N ASP A 39 0.64 -8.58 -1.19
CA ASP A 39 -0.72 -8.89 -0.73
C ASP A 39 -1.56 -7.61 -0.65
N LYS A 40 -1.01 -6.55 -0.07
CA LYS A 40 -1.64 -5.24 -0.02
C LYS A 40 -1.91 -4.66 -1.42
N HIS A 41 -0.98 -4.82 -2.35
CA HIS A 41 -1.18 -4.39 -3.73
C HIS A 41 -2.36 -5.11 -4.37
N LEU A 42 -2.47 -6.42 -4.17
CA LEU A 42 -3.59 -7.23 -4.66
C LEU A 42 -4.91 -6.85 -3.97
N GLU A 43 -4.88 -6.59 -2.66
CA GLU A 43 -6.04 -6.09 -1.91
C GLU A 43 -6.49 -4.70 -2.41
N LEU A 44 -5.54 -3.82 -2.73
CA LEU A 44 -5.80 -2.48 -3.26
C LEU A 44 -6.19 -2.51 -4.75
N ASN A 45 -5.75 -3.52 -5.48
CA ASN A 45 -5.95 -3.65 -6.91
C ASN A 45 -6.60 -5.00 -7.31
N PRO A 46 -7.92 -5.17 -7.04
CA PRO A 46 -8.69 -6.23 -7.68
C PRO A 46 -9.16 -5.83 -9.10
N GLY A 47 -8.71 -4.67 -9.62
CA GLY A 47 -9.25 -3.97 -10.79
C GLY A 47 -9.98 -2.65 -10.48
N PHE A 48 -9.49 -1.82 -9.53
CA PHE A 48 -10.06 -0.49 -9.21
C PHE A 48 -11.45 -0.48 -8.52
N ARG A 49 -11.66 -1.22 -7.42
CA ARG A 49 -12.90 -1.09 -6.61
C ARG A 49 -12.67 -0.77 -5.12
N ARG A 50 -12.89 0.53 -4.88
CA ARG A 50 -13.37 1.25 -3.69
C ARG A 50 -12.44 1.41 -2.47
N PRO A 51 -12.41 2.61 -1.88
CA PRO A 51 -11.51 2.94 -0.78
C PRO A 51 -12.06 2.32 0.50
N ARG A 52 -11.42 1.24 0.96
CA ARG A 52 -11.68 0.68 2.28
C ARG A 52 -10.88 1.48 3.31
N ASN A 53 -11.36 2.70 3.59
CA ASN A 53 -11.15 3.55 4.79
C ASN A 53 -10.91 5.03 4.42
N PHE A 54 -11.96 5.74 3.98
CA PHE A 54 -12.06 7.16 4.26
C PHE A 54 -12.78 7.31 5.61
N PRO A 55 -12.16 7.87 6.67
CA PRO A 55 -12.95 8.34 7.81
C PRO A 55 -13.85 9.49 7.32
N PRO A 56 -15.10 9.61 7.81
CA PRO A 56 -15.89 10.80 7.57
C PRO A 56 -15.12 11.99 8.16
N ARG A 57 -14.81 13.01 7.34
CA ARG A 57 -14.35 14.29 7.87
C ARG A 57 -15.54 14.98 8.56
N PRO A 58 -15.34 15.63 9.71
CA PRO A 58 -16.38 16.39 10.38
C PRO A 58 -16.86 17.57 9.51
#